data_AF-A0A8D2L7B6-F1
#
_entry.id   AF-A0A8D2L7B6-F1
#
_cell.length_a   1.000
_cell.length_b   1.000
_cell.length_c   1.000
_cell.angle_alpha   90.00
_cell.angle_beta   90.00
_cell.angle_gamma   90.00
#
_symmetry.space_group_name_H-M   'P 1'
#
loop_
_entity.id
_entity.type
_entity.pdbx_description
1 polymer ?
#
loop_
_entity_poly.entity_id
_entity_poly.type
_entity_poly.pdbx_seq_one_letter_code
_entity_poly.pdbx_strand_id
1 'polypeptide(L)'
;MELFPGGRPVLGGAFGVLLALVGSCLLFLHLTWRRKFGNLPPGPPALPFVGNVLQVDMRELIKSLRELSKTYGPMYTFHLGSRPCVVLSGYQVLKEALIDRAEEFSGRGDFPAVQMWSKGNGIVYGTGERWRQLRRFAISTLKNFGMGKRSIEQRMKEEAQFLVAEFRKTQGKPFDPTFFLSCAGSNIICSLVFGERFEYTDKKFLMLLDLINSNWKLMSSTWGQLLFTFPKIMRHVPGPHQQIYKNYLKLAEFVGERLEMNRQTLDPSAPRDFIDCFLTKIQQDLNIIPLLCTSQFDPTQFKNPDSFDPTHFLDESGRFKRNDAFMAFSAGKRVCLGEGLAVMELFLFLTTILQNFRLKPLAEPQDIDITPESTGLGSIPRPYQFCLLPR
;
A
#
# COMPACT_ATOMS: atom_id res chain seq x y z
N MET A 1 80.23 -8.25 13.86
CA MET A 1 79.98 -9.29 12.83
C MET A 1 79.24 -10.40 13.54
N GLU A 2 77.99 -10.75 13.30
CA GLU A 2 76.98 -10.53 12.25
C GLU A 2 75.60 -10.61 12.95
N LEU A 3 74.73 -9.59 12.84
CA LEU A 3 73.50 -9.55 12.02
C LEU A 3 72.46 -10.67 12.29
N PHE A 4 71.33 -10.26 12.88
CA PHE A 4 70.03 -10.98 12.88
C PHE A 4 69.58 -11.35 11.45
N PRO A 5 68.75 -12.39 11.31
CA PRO A 5 67.33 -12.11 11.02
C PRO A 5 66.43 -12.97 11.93
N GLY A 6 65.48 -12.41 12.67
CA GLY A 6 64.41 -11.59 12.13
C GLY A 6 63.28 -12.49 11.60
N GLY A 7 62.70 -13.32 12.48
CA GLY A 7 61.49 -14.09 12.18
C GLY A 7 60.33 -13.14 11.85
N ARG A 8 60.07 -12.93 10.56
CA ARG A 8 58.89 -12.21 10.08
C ARG A 8 57.67 -13.14 10.11
N PRO A 9 56.48 -12.63 10.49
CA PRO A 9 55.33 -13.48 10.76
C PRO A 9 54.74 -14.03 9.46
N VAL A 10 54.42 -15.33 9.48
CA VAL A 10 53.72 -16.10 8.42
C VAL A 10 52.28 -15.59 8.14
N LEU A 11 51.84 -14.52 8.82
CA LEU A 11 50.52 -13.91 8.66
C LEU A 11 50.24 -13.39 7.23
N GLY A 12 51.25 -12.97 6.48
CA GLY A 12 51.05 -12.42 5.12
C GLY A 12 50.55 -13.42 4.09
N GLY A 13 50.98 -14.69 4.17
CA GLY A 13 50.59 -15.74 3.23
C GLY A 13 49.16 -16.25 3.46
N ALA A 14 48.79 -16.48 4.72
CA ALA A 14 47.44 -16.89 5.08
C ALA A 14 46.40 -15.80 4.77
N PHE A 15 46.76 -14.53 4.99
CA PHE A 15 45.91 -13.39 4.66
C PHE A 15 45.73 -13.22 3.14
N GLY A 16 46.79 -13.42 2.35
CA GLY A 16 46.72 -13.39 0.88
C GLY A 16 45.85 -14.50 0.30
N VAL A 17 45.96 -15.72 0.83
CA VAL A 17 45.10 -16.86 0.42
C VAL A 17 43.64 -16.60 0.79
N LEU A 18 43.37 -16.06 1.99
CA LEU A 18 42.01 -15.70 2.39
C LEU A 18 41.39 -14.64 1.46
N LEU A 19 42.15 -13.59 1.12
CA LEU A 19 41.69 -12.56 0.19
C LEU A 19 41.42 -13.12 -1.22
N ALA A 20 42.28 -14.00 -1.72
CA ALA A 20 42.08 -14.66 -3.01
C ALA A 20 40.85 -15.58 -3.02
N LEU A 21 40.62 -16.33 -1.93
CA LEU A 21 39.43 -17.18 -1.77
C LEU A 21 38.15 -16.34 -1.67
N VAL A 22 38.18 -15.25 -0.91
CA VAL A 22 37.05 -14.31 -0.82
C VAL A 22 36.79 -13.67 -2.18
N GLY A 23 37.83 -13.21 -2.89
CA GLY A 23 37.72 -12.63 -4.22
C GLY A 23 37.16 -13.61 -5.25
N SER A 24 37.63 -14.86 -5.24
CA SER A 24 37.12 -15.94 -6.11
C SER A 24 35.68 -16.31 -5.78
N CYS A 25 35.31 -16.36 -4.49
CA CYS A 25 33.95 -16.60 -4.05
C CYS A 25 33.01 -15.45 -4.47
N LEU A 26 33.43 -14.20 -4.30
CA LEU A 26 32.69 -13.01 -4.74
C LEU A 26 32.54 -12.98 -6.28
N LEU A 27 33.59 -13.35 -7.02
CA LEU A 27 33.55 -13.43 -8.48
C LEU A 27 32.61 -14.56 -8.95
N PHE A 28 32.67 -15.73 -8.34
CA PHE A 28 31.77 -16.85 -8.62
C PHE A 28 30.32 -16.49 -8.29
N LEU A 29 30.07 -15.86 -7.14
CA LEU A 29 28.77 -15.32 -6.78
C LEU A 29 28.30 -14.28 -7.81
N HIS A 30 29.16 -13.35 -8.22
CA HIS A 30 28.82 -12.35 -9.23
C HIS A 30 28.48 -12.97 -10.60
N LEU A 31 29.27 -13.94 -11.06
CA LEU A 31 29.05 -14.62 -12.35
C LEU A 31 27.77 -15.48 -12.34
N THR A 32 27.54 -16.25 -11.26
CA THR A 32 26.31 -17.03 -11.10
C THR A 32 25.08 -16.14 -10.99
N TRP A 33 25.21 -14.99 -10.31
CA TRP A 33 24.15 -14.01 -10.15
C TRP A 33 23.83 -13.28 -11.47
N ARG A 34 24.85 -12.88 -12.26
CA ARG A 34 24.68 -12.37 -13.63
C ARG A 34 23.97 -13.38 -14.53
N ARG A 35 24.36 -14.66 -14.45
CA ARG A 35 23.73 -15.72 -15.25
C ARG A 35 22.27 -15.98 -14.85
N LYS A 36 21.96 -15.87 -13.56
CA LYS A 36 20.60 -16.09 -13.02
C LYS A 36 19.63 -14.97 -13.41
N PHE A 37 20.10 -13.73 -13.52
CA PHE A 37 19.26 -12.55 -13.71
C PHE A 37 19.54 -11.78 -15.02
N GLY A 38 20.31 -12.35 -15.94
CA GLY A 38 20.75 -11.67 -17.17
C GLY A 38 19.64 -11.28 -18.16
N ASN A 39 18.45 -11.88 -18.04
CA ASN A 39 17.29 -11.57 -18.89
C ASN A 39 16.35 -10.51 -18.28
N LEU A 40 16.68 -9.97 -17.11
CA LEU A 40 15.87 -8.95 -16.46
C LEU A 40 16.14 -7.55 -17.06
N PRO A 41 15.17 -6.61 -16.95
CA PRO A 41 15.39 -5.21 -17.31
C PRO A 41 16.63 -4.61 -16.63
N PRO A 42 17.22 -3.53 -17.20
CA PRO A 42 18.39 -2.88 -16.61
C PRO A 42 18.10 -2.39 -15.19
N GLY A 43 19.12 -2.14 -14.37
CA GLY A 43 18.93 -1.65 -13.01
C GLY A 43 20.25 -1.46 -12.27
N PRO A 44 20.19 -0.85 -11.07
CA PRO A 44 21.38 -0.65 -10.26
C PRO A 44 22.04 -2.00 -9.90
N PRO A 45 23.39 -2.08 -9.91
CA PRO A 45 24.09 -3.32 -9.61
C PRO A 45 23.82 -3.71 -8.16
N ALA A 46 23.18 -4.85 -7.93
CA ALA A 46 22.80 -5.23 -6.57
C ALA A 46 23.91 -5.98 -5.85
N LEU A 47 24.00 -5.75 -4.54
CA LEU A 47 24.96 -6.40 -3.67
C LEU A 47 24.44 -7.80 -3.29
N PRO A 48 25.34 -8.79 -3.09
CA PRO A 48 24.94 -10.10 -2.59
C PRO A 48 24.11 -10.00 -1.30
N PHE A 49 23.03 -10.78 -1.22
CA PHE A 49 22.08 -10.89 -0.09
C PHE A 49 21.24 -9.65 0.24
N VAL A 50 21.83 -8.45 0.24
CA VAL A 50 21.13 -7.19 0.61
C VAL A 50 20.49 -6.50 -0.59
N GLY A 51 20.87 -6.86 -1.81
CA GLY A 51 20.30 -6.29 -3.02
C GLY A 51 20.66 -4.81 -3.19
N ASN A 52 19.68 -3.98 -3.50
CA ASN A 52 19.83 -2.55 -3.71
C ASN A 52 19.41 -1.71 -2.48
N VAL A 53 19.10 -2.36 -1.35
CA VAL A 53 18.57 -1.70 -0.13
C VAL A 53 19.52 -0.63 0.42
N LEU A 54 20.83 -0.83 0.30
CA LEU A 54 21.84 0.14 0.76
C LEU A 54 22.05 1.30 -0.23
N GLN A 55 21.47 1.22 -1.42
CA GLN A 55 21.63 2.20 -2.50
C GLN A 55 20.43 3.16 -2.58
N VAL A 56 19.41 2.97 -1.74
CA VAL A 56 18.19 3.77 -1.71
C VAL A 56 17.84 4.16 -0.29
N ASP A 57 17.11 5.27 -0.13
CA ASP A 57 16.53 5.60 1.16
C ASP A 57 15.23 4.80 1.36
N MET A 58 15.27 3.84 2.29
CA MET A 58 14.10 3.03 2.64
C MET A 58 13.01 3.82 3.38
N ARG A 59 13.28 5.03 3.88
CA ARG A 59 12.27 5.95 4.46
C ARG A 59 11.49 6.69 3.39
N GLU A 60 12.12 6.92 2.24
CA GLU A 60 11.53 7.56 1.07
C GLU A 60 11.59 6.61 -0.13
N LEU A 61 11.15 5.36 0.04
CA LEU A 61 11.34 4.30 -0.95
C LEU A 61 10.71 4.68 -2.30
N ILE A 62 9.49 5.22 -2.28
CA ILE A 62 8.77 5.63 -3.49
C ILE A 62 9.54 6.71 -4.27
N LYS A 63 10.09 7.70 -3.55
CA LYS A 63 10.92 8.75 -4.14
C LYS A 63 12.21 8.18 -4.72
N SER A 64 12.89 7.32 -3.97
CA SER A 64 14.12 6.65 -4.44
C SER A 64 13.87 5.82 -5.72
N LEU A 65 12.76 5.08 -5.78
CA LEU A 65 12.37 4.35 -6.99
C LEU A 65 12.07 5.30 -8.16
N ARG A 66 11.39 6.43 -7.92
CA ARG A 66 11.16 7.45 -8.94
C ARG A 66 12.46 8.08 -9.46
N GLU A 67 13.46 8.30 -8.62
CA GLU A 67 14.76 8.80 -9.09
C GLU A 67 15.53 7.74 -9.89
N LEU A 68 15.41 6.45 -9.54
CA LEU A 68 15.98 5.37 -10.33
C LEU A 68 15.33 5.27 -11.72
N SER A 69 14.02 5.51 -11.85
CA SER A 69 13.36 5.45 -13.15
C SER A 69 13.84 6.53 -14.13
N LYS A 70 14.30 7.69 -13.62
CA LYS A 70 14.95 8.72 -14.46
C LYS A 70 16.28 8.23 -15.05
N THR A 71 17.00 7.36 -14.33
CA THR A 71 18.31 6.84 -14.74
C THR A 71 18.19 5.59 -15.62
N TYR A 72 17.31 4.65 -15.25
CA TYR A 72 17.21 3.33 -15.88
C TYR A 72 16.02 3.19 -16.85
N GLY A 73 15.21 4.24 -16.96
CA GLY A 73 14.03 4.26 -17.84
C GLY A 73 12.76 3.71 -17.18
N PRO A 74 11.68 3.56 -17.97
CA PRO A 74 10.34 3.28 -17.46
C PRO A 74 10.13 1.84 -16.97
N MET A 75 11.08 0.94 -17.25
CA MET A 75 11.07 -0.45 -16.79
C MET A 75 12.48 -0.86 -16.38
N TYR A 76 12.66 -1.16 -15.08
CA TYR A 76 13.98 -1.48 -14.53
C TYR A 76 13.87 -2.50 -13.38
N THR A 77 14.99 -3.14 -13.05
CA THR A 77 15.06 -4.14 -11.99
C THR A 77 15.62 -3.54 -10.70
N PHE A 78 14.91 -3.75 -9.60
CA PHE A 78 15.31 -3.39 -8.25
C PHE A 78 15.30 -4.64 -7.37
N HIS A 79 16.38 -4.90 -6.63
CA HIS A 79 16.48 -6.06 -5.75
C HIS A 79 16.19 -5.67 -4.30
N LEU A 80 15.08 -6.20 -3.78
CA LEU A 80 14.71 -6.09 -2.38
C LEU A 80 15.32 -7.28 -1.63
N GLY A 81 16.49 -7.07 -1.02
CA GLY A 81 17.29 -8.18 -0.48
C GLY A 81 17.74 -9.11 -1.61
N SER A 82 17.44 -10.40 -1.49
CA SER A 82 17.76 -11.40 -2.53
C SER A 82 16.67 -11.56 -3.61
N ARG A 83 15.57 -10.78 -3.53
CA ARG A 83 14.41 -10.90 -4.41
C ARG A 83 14.48 -9.85 -5.54
N PRO A 84 14.51 -10.25 -6.81
CA PRO A 84 14.36 -9.30 -7.91
C PRO A 84 12.91 -8.80 -7.99
N CYS A 85 12.76 -7.50 -8.18
CA CYS A 85 11.49 -6.84 -8.46
C CYS A 85 11.63 -6.02 -9.74
N VAL A 86 10.71 -6.17 -10.69
CA VAL A 86 10.63 -5.28 -11.86
C VAL A 86 9.73 -4.12 -11.51
N VAL A 87 10.25 -2.90 -11.63
CA VAL A 87 9.52 -1.66 -11.37
C VAL A 87 9.03 -1.09 -12.70
N LEU A 88 7.74 -0.79 -12.77
CA LEU A 88 7.11 -0.13 -13.92
C LEU A 88 6.79 1.32 -13.55
N SER A 89 7.28 2.27 -14.35
CA SER A 89 7.22 3.71 -14.09
C SER A 89 6.76 4.46 -15.34
N GLY A 90 5.74 5.29 -15.20
CA GLY A 90 5.16 6.12 -16.27
C GLY A 90 3.86 5.56 -16.83
N TYR A 91 3.00 6.44 -17.35
CA TYR A 91 1.63 6.09 -17.75
C TYR A 91 1.59 4.98 -18.81
N GLN A 92 2.43 5.07 -19.86
CA GLN A 92 2.38 4.15 -21.00
C GLN A 92 2.69 2.70 -20.59
N VAL A 93 3.78 2.48 -19.85
CA VAL A 93 4.18 1.12 -19.41
C VAL A 93 3.19 0.57 -18.38
N LEU A 94 2.63 1.41 -17.51
CA LEU A 94 1.58 1.01 -16.58
C LEU A 94 0.28 0.61 -17.30
N LYS A 95 -0.13 1.37 -18.32
CA LYS A 95 -1.28 1.03 -19.16
C LYS A 95 -1.06 -0.30 -19.87
N GLU A 96 0.09 -0.48 -20.52
CA GLU A 96 0.39 -1.72 -21.25
C GLU A 96 0.34 -2.93 -20.31
N ALA A 97 1.01 -2.86 -19.16
CA ALA A 97 1.06 -3.99 -18.22
C ALA A 97 -0.29 -4.26 -17.55
N LEU A 98 -0.95 -3.23 -17.02
CA LEU A 98 -2.13 -3.40 -16.18
C LEU A 98 -3.43 -3.54 -16.99
N ILE A 99 -3.50 -2.97 -18.19
CA ILE A 99 -4.72 -2.96 -19.01
C ILE A 99 -4.55 -3.88 -20.22
N ASP A 100 -3.54 -3.63 -21.05
CA ASP A 100 -3.41 -4.33 -22.34
C ASP A 100 -2.98 -5.79 -22.14
N ARG A 101 -2.14 -6.05 -21.12
CA ARG A 101 -1.68 -7.39 -20.71
C ARG A 101 -2.21 -7.82 -19.34
N ALA A 102 -3.42 -7.37 -19.00
CA ALA A 102 -3.98 -7.50 -17.66
C ALA A 102 -4.04 -8.93 -17.08
N GLU A 103 -4.16 -9.97 -17.93
CA GLU A 103 -4.14 -11.37 -17.46
C GLU A 103 -2.76 -11.81 -16.99
N GLU A 104 -1.71 -11.42 -17.73
CA GLU A 104 -0.32 -11.76 -17.43
C GLU A 104 0.15 -11.08 -16.15
N PHE A 105 -0.31 -9.85 -15.91
CA PHE A 105 0.02 -9.04 -14.74
C PHE A 105 -1.05 -9.12 -13.63
N SER A 106 -1.94 -10.12 -13.66
CA SER A 106 -3.01 -10.30 -12.65
C SER A 106 -2.56 -10.91 -11.32
N GLY A 107 -1.28 -11.32 -11.22
CA GLY A 107 -0.67 -11.89 -10.03
C GLY A 107 -0.63 -10.94 -8.83
N ARG A 108 -0.19 -11.44 -7.67
CA ARG A 108 0.01 -10.63 -6.46
C ARG A 108 1.39 -10.94 -5.89
N GLY A 109 2.17 -9.89 -5.64
CA GLY A 109 3.47 -10.02 -4.99
C GLY A 109 3.36 -10.60 -3.57
N ASP A 110 4.47 -11.13 -3.06
CA ASP A 110 4.55 -11.69 -1.71
C ASP A 110 4.54 -10.57 -0.65
N PHE A 111 3.58 -10.66 0.29
CA PHE A 111 3.48 -9.79 1.47
C PHE A 111 3.56 -10.64 2.75
N PRO A 112 4.78 -10.95 3.24
CA PRO A 112 4.99 -11.93 4.31
C PRO A 112 4.19 -11.64 5.59
N ALA A 113 4.12 -10.36 5.99
CA ALA A 113 3.41 -9.94 7.20
C ALA A 113 1.92 -10.33 7.17
N VAL A 114 1.28 -10.20 6.01
CA VAL A 114 -0.15 -10.48 5.86
C VAL A 114 -0.41 -11.92 5.44
N GLN A 115 0.48 -12.51 4.63
CA GLN A 115 0.38 -13.92 4.23
C GLN A 115 0.54 -14.87 5.41
N MET A 116 1.37 -14.52 6.40
CA MET A 116 1.53 -15.35 7.61
C MET A 116 0.21 -15.55 8.36
N TRP A 117 -0.65 -14.54 8.39
CA TRP A 117 -1.98 -14.62 9.00
C TRP A 117 -3.03 -15.17 8.04
N SER A 118 -3.17 -14.55 6.86
CA SER A 118 -4.24 -14.90 5.89
C SER A 118 -4.02 -16.26 5.21
N LYS A 119 -2.81 -16.81 5.27
CA LYS A 119 -2.36 -17.98 4.51
C LYS A 119 -2.61 -17.82 3.00
N GLY A 120 -2.51 -16.58 2.49
CA GLY A 120 -2.78 -16.25 1.10
C GLY A 120 -4.27 -16.27 0.72
N ASN A 121 -5.18 -16.24 1.69
CA ASN A 121 -6.62 -16.17 1.43
C ASN A 121 -7.15 -14.72 1.35
N GLY A 122 -8.37 -14.59 0.84
CA GLY A 122 -9.08 -13.31 0.72
C GLY A 122 -8.87 -12.62 -0.62
N ILE A 123 -9.35 -11.38 -0.73
CA ILE A 123 -9.40 -10.66 -2.01
C ILE A 123 -8.13 -9.84 -2.26
N VAL A 124 -7.56 -9.25 -1.21
CA VAL A 124 -6.43 -8.31 -1.34
C VAL A 124 -5.11 -9.04 -1.61
N TYR A 125 -4.83 -10.11 -0.87
CA TYR A 125 -3.57 -10.86 -0.95
C TYR A 125 -3.72 -12.25 -1.58
N GLY A 126 -4.94 -12.63 -1.98
CA GLY A 126 -5.20 -13.91 -2.62
C GLY A 126 -4.71 -13.98 -4.06
N THR A 127 -4.39 -15.20 -4.49
CA THR A 127 -3.97 -15.54 -5.86
C THR A 127 -4.74 -16.74 -6.40
N GLY A 128 -4.58 -17.01 -7.70
CA GLY A 128 -5.25 -18.13 -8.38
C GLY A 128 -6.75 -17.97 -8.57
N GLU A 129 -7.41 -19.04 -9.01
CA GLU A 129 -8.85 -19.11 -9.26
C GLU A 129 -9.76 -18.81 -8.04
N ARG A 130 -9.35 -19.11 -6.80
CA ARG A 130 -10.13 -18.87 -5.58
C ARG A 130 -10.24 -17.37 -5.36
N TRP A 131 -9.14 -16.64 -5.56
CA TRP A 131 -9.18 -15.19 -5.60
C TRP A 131 -10.11 -14.67 -6.69
N ARG A 132 -10.06 -15.23 -7.92
CA ARG A 132 -10.96 -14.80 -9.01
C ARG A 132 -12.43 -14.99 -8.63
N GLN A 133 -12.79 -16.14 -8.08
CA GLN A 133 -14.14 -16.45 -7.62
C GLN A 133 -14.59 -15.52 -6.48
N LEU A 134 -13.79 -15.39 -5.41
CA LEU A 134 -14.10 -14.52 -4.28
C LEU A 134 -14.23 -13.05 -4.69
N ARG A 135 -13.36 -12.58 -5.59
CA ARG A 135 -13.41 -11.22 -6.13
C ARG A 135 -14.68 -11.00 -6.95
N ARG A 136 -15.04 -11.92 -7.86
CA ARG A 136 -16.28 -11.83 -8.64
C ARG A 136 -17.51 -11.82 -7.73
N PHE A 137 -17.53 -12.70 -6.73
CA PHE A 137 -18.59 -12.73 -5.72
C PHE A 137 -18.70 -11.39 -4.98
N ALA A 138 -17.59 -10.87 -4.45
CA ALA A 138 -17.60 -9.61 -3.72
C ALA A 138 -18.02 -8.41 -4.59
N ILE A 139 -17.57 -8.33 -5.84
CA ILE A 139 -18.03 -7.29 -6.79
C ILE A 139 -19.55 -7.39 -6.99
N SER A 140 -20.07 -8.60 -7.24
CA SER A 140 -21.50 -8.83 -7.43
C SER A 140 -22.30 -8.42 -6.18
N THR A 141 -21.83 -8.83 -5.00
CA THR A 141 -22.43 -8.51 -3.72
C THR A 141 -22.43 -6.99 -3.46
N LEU A 142 -21.31 -6.30 -3.65
CA LEU A 142 -21.23 -4.84 -3.48
C LEU A 142 -22.17 -4.09 -4.45
N LYS A 143 -22.30 -4.54 -5.69
CA LYS A 143 -23.29 -4.00 -6.65
C LYS A 143 -24.72 -4.22 -6.16
N ASN A 144 -25.01 -5.40 -5.60
CA ASN A 144 -26.34 -5.70 -5.05
C ASN A 144 -26.67 -4.85 -3.82
N PHE A 145 -25.71 -4.64 -2.91
CA PHE A 145 -25.85 -3.78 -1.73
C PHE A 145 -25.92 -2.28 -2.05
N GLY A 146 -25.61 -1.89 -3.29
CA GLY A 146 -25.95 -0.57 -3.82
C GLY A 146 -24.77 0.28 -4.26
N MET A 147 -23.66 -0.31 -4.69
CA MET A 147 -22.65 0.44 -5.45
C MET A 147 -23.32 0.93 -6.75
N GLY A 148 -23.70 2.22 -6.79
CA GLY A 148 -24.52 2.83 -7.84
C GLY A 148 -26.03 2.84 -7.59
N LYS A 149 -26.51 2.50 -6.39
CA LYS A 149 -27.94 2.62 -5.99
C LYS A 149 -28.09 3.59 -4.81
N ARG A 150 -29.30 4.15 -4.67
CA ARG A 150 -29.65 5.15 -3.62
C ARG A 150 -29.37 4.68 -2.18
N SER A 151 -29.34 3.37 -1.91
CA SER A 151 -29.17 2.82 -0.56
C SER A 151 -27.81 3.12 0.08
N ILE A 152 -26.70 2.96 -0.66
CA ILE A 152 -25.37 3.25 -0.12
C ILE A 152 -25.12 4.75 -0.06
N GLU A 153 -25.56 5.49 -1.09
CA GLU A 153 -25.50 6.95 -1.10
C GLU A 153 -26.20 7.53 0.13
N GLN A 154 -27.36 6.98 0.51
CA GLN A 154 -28.07 7.41 1.70
C GLN A 154 -27.30 7.10 2.99
N ARG A 155 -26.71 5.91 3.13
CA ARG A 155 -25.83 5.58 4.28
C ARG A 155 -24.64 6.54 4.38
N MET A 156 -24.04 6.90 3.25
CA MET A 156 -22.94 7.88 3.21
C MET A 156 -23.41 9.29 3.59
N LYS A 157 -24.58 9.72 3.10
CA LYS A 157 -25.18 11.00 3.51
C LYS A 157 -25.49 11.03 5.00
N GLU A 158 -26.03 9.95 5.56
CA GLU A 158 -26.29 9.79 6.99
C GLU A 158 -25.00 9.90 7.80
N GLU A 159 -23.94 9.16 7.42
CA GLU A 159 -22.64 9.25 8.11
C GLU A 159 -22.01 10.64 7.99
N ALA A 160 -22.18 11.33 6.85
CA ALA A 160 -21.74 12.70 6.70
C ALA A 160 -22.45 13.66 7.67
N GLN A 161 -23.73 13.44 7.98
CA GLN A 161 -24.45 14.22 9.00
C GLN A 161 -23.92 13.95 10.41
N PHE A 162 -23.60 12.70 10.74
CA PHE A 162 -22.94 12.38 12.01
C PHE A 162 -21.59 13.08 12.13
N LEU A 163 -20.78 13.06 11.07
CA LEU A 163 -19.49 13.75 11.01
C LEU A 163 -19.66 15.27 11.21
N VAL A 164 -20.63 15.89 10.55
CA VAL A 164 -20.96 17.31 10.75
C VAL A 164 -21.35 17.59 12.20
N ALA A 165 -22.16 16.72 12.82
CA ALA A 165 -22.56 16.88 14.22
C ALA A 165 -21.34 16.84 15.16
N GLU A 166 -20.38 15.95 14.95
CA GLU A 166 -19.13 15.91 15.70
C GLU A 166 -18.27 17.17 15.47
N PHE A 167 -18.16 17.62 14.22
CA PHE A 167 -17.43 18.85 13.91
C PHE A 167 -18.05 20.10 14.54
N ARG A 168 -19.39 20.19 14.68
CA ARG A 168 -20.03 21.30 15.39
C ARG A 168 -19.63 21.36 16.87
N LYS A 169 -19.34 20.22 17.51
CA LYS A 169 -18.90 20.16 18.92
C LYS A 169 -17.52 20.80 19.14
N THR A 170 -16.70 20.95 18.09
CA THR A 170 -15.42 21.65 18.17
C THR A 170 -15.59 23.15 18.47
N GLN A 171 -16.77 23.71 18.21
CA GLN A 171 -17.10 25.13 18.45
C GLN A 171 -16.08 26.10 17.81
N GLY A 172 -15.54 25.73 16.65
CA GLY A 172 -14.55 26.53 15.93
C GLY A 172 -13.16 26.54 16.56
N LYS A 173 -12.90 25.75 17.61
CA LYS A 173 -11.58 25.59 18.20
C LYS A 173 -10.67 24.75 17.30
N PRO A 174 -9.34 24.95 17.34
CA PRO A 174 -8.40 24.11 16.63
C PRO A 174 -8.54 22.64 17.06
N PHE A 175 -8.53 21.72 16.10
CA PHE A 175 -8.54 20.29 16.36
C PHE A 175 -7.82 19.50 15.26
N ASP A 176 -7.42 18.26 15.57
CA ASP A 176 -6.89 17.30 14.59
C ASP A 176 -8.05 16.49 13.98
N PRO A 177 -8.26 16.51 12.66
CA PRO A 177 -9.40 15.83 12.01
C PRO A 177 -9.20 14.33 11.84
N THR A 178 -7.98 13.82 12.02
CA THR A 178 -7.58 12.46 11.60
C THR A 178 -8.49 11.41 12.19
N PHE A 179 -8.81 11.56 13.47
CA PHE A 179 -9.71 10.68 14.20
C PHE A 179 -11.13 10.67 13.60
N PHE A 180 -11.74 11.84 13.43
CA PHE A 180 -13.12 11.97 12.97
C PHE A 180 -13.30 11.45 11.54
N LEU A 181 -12.35 11.77 10.65
CA LEU A 181 -12.36 11.29 9.28
C LEU A 181 -12.15 9.77 9.21
N SER A 182 -11.28 9.22 10.07
CA SER A 182 -11.08 7.76 10.16
C SER A 182 -12.34 7.04 10.65
N CYS A 183 -13.05 7.61 11.63
CA CYS A 183 -14.33 7.08 12.12
C CYS A 183 -15.38 7.07 11.02
N ALA A 184 -15.57 8.19 10.33
CA ALA A 184 -16.59 8.33 9.28
C ALA A 184 -16.39 7.31 8.15
N GLY A 185 -15.18 7.24 7.57
CA GLY A 185 -14.93 6.29 6.48
C GLY A 185 -14.98 4.83 6.92
N SER A 186 -14.51 4.52 8.12
CA SER A 186 -14.61 3.16 8.65
C SER A 186 -16.04 2.74 8.94
N ASN A 187 -16.90 3.66 9.38
CA ASN A 187 -18.33 3.38 9.60
C ASN A 187 -19.07 3.04 8.31
N ILE A 188 -18.70 3.63 7.17
CA ILE A 188 -19.24 3.21 5.87
C ILE A 188 -18.96 1.73 5.65
N ILE A 189 -17.72 1.30 5.84
CA ILE A 189 -17.33 -0.11 5.66
C ILE A 189 -17.96 -1.01 6.72
N CYS A 190 -17.99 -0.61 7.99
CA CYS A 190 -18.66 -1.35 9.07
C CYS A 190 -20.15 -1.55 8.76
N SER A 191 -20.84 -0.52 8.27
CA SER A 191 -22.26 -0.62 7.91
C SER A 191 -22.50 -1.60 6.76
N LEU A 192 -21.54 -1.74 5.84
CA LEU A 192 -21.62 -2.68 4.72
C LEU A 192 -21.25 -4.11 5.11
N VAL A 193 -20.25 -4.29 5.98
CA VAL A 193 -19.72 -5.60 6.36
C VAL A 193 -20.50 -6.22 7.52
N PHE A 194 -20.85 -5.41 8.53
CA PHE A 194 -21.50 -5.86 9.76
C PHE A 194 -22.98 -5.49 9.84
N GLY A 195 -23.47 -4.68 8.90
CA GLY A 195 -24.86 -4.22 8.84
C GLY A 195 -25.17 -3.02 9.74
N GLU A 196 -24.23 -2.57 10.56
CA GLU A 196 -24.43 -1.52 11.58
C GLU A 196 -23.29 -0.49 11.58
N ARG A 197 -23.60 0.74 12.01
CA ARG A 197 -22.58 1.76 12.34
C ARG A 197 -22.25 1.70 13.82
N PHE A 198 -21.07 2.20 14.17
CA PHE A 198 -20.64 2.38 15.55
C PHE A 198 -20.70 3.85 15.96
N GLU A 199 -20.92 4.10 17.25
CA GLU A 199 -20.72 5.43 17.82
C GLU A 199 -19.23 5.78 17.85
N TYR A 200 -18.89 7.07 17.74
CA TYR A 200 -17.47 7.50 17.71
C TYR A 200 -16.79 7.32 19.08
N THR A 201 -17.57 7.07 20.13
CA THR A 201 -17.13 6.78 21.49
C THR A 201 -17.10 5.28 21.80
N ASP A 202 -17.55 4.42 20.89
CA ASP A 202 -17.60 2.97 21.11
C ASP A 202 -16.18 2.40 21.27
N LYS A 203 -15.90 1.82 22.44
CA LYS A 203 -14.55 1.33 22.77
C LYS A 203 -14.06 0.22 21.85
N LYS A 204 -14.96 -0.65 21.36
CA LYS A 204 -14.59 -1.76 20.47
C LYS A 204 -14.26 -1.21 19.08
N PHE A 205 -15.03 -0.25 18.59
CA PHE A 205 -14.77 0.45 17.34
C PHE A 205 -13.46 1.24 17.40
N LEU A 206 -13.22 1.97 18.50
CA LEU A 206 -11.97 2.69 18.70
C LEU A 206 -10.75 1.77 18.75
N MET A 207 -10.89 0.61 19.41
CA MET A 207 -9.84 -0.42 19.37
C MET A 207 -9.61 -0.94 17.95
N LEU A 208 -10.67 -1.19 17.17
CA LEU A 208 -10.56 -1.61 15.76
C LEU A 208 -9.79 -0.57 14.93
N LEU A 209 -10.14 0.71 15.06
CA LEU A 209 -9.47 1.80 14.35
C LEU A 209 -8.00 1.95 14.75
N ASP A 210 -7.70 1.86 16.04
CA ASP A 210 -6.32 1.93 16.53
C ASP A 210 -5.47 0.79 15.95
N LEU A 211 -6.00 -0.44 15.93
CA LEU A 211 -5.30 -1.59 15.34
C LEU A 211 -5.00 -1.38 13.84
N ILE A 212 -5.96 -0.85 13.08
CA ILE A 212 -5.81 -0.58 11.65
C ILE A 212 -4.78 0.53 11.40
N ASN A 213 -4.94 1.67 12.09
CA ASN A 213 -4.06 2.83 11.93
C ASN A 213 -2.63 2.54 12.39
N SER A 214 -2.48 1.82 13.51
CA SER A 214 -1.19 1.38 14.03
C SER A 214 -0.49 0.46 13.03
N ASN A 215 -1.21 -0.52 12.45
CA ASN A 215 -0.66 -1.37 11.40
C ASN A 215 -0.27 -0.58 10.15
N TRP A 216 -1.09 0.35 9.70
CA TRP A 216 -0.80 1.17 8.53
C TRP A 216 0.49 2.00 8.71
N LYS A 217 0.65 2.64 9.87
CA LYS A 217 1.85 3.39 10.25
C LYS A 217 3.08 2.48 10.33
N LEU A 218 2.97 1.33 11.00
CA LEU A 218 4.07 0.39 11.15
C LEU A 218 4.51 -0.22 9.82
N MET A 219 3.57 -0.59 8.94
CA MET A 219 3.88 -1.11 7.60
C MET A 219 4.54 -0.04 6.70
N SER A 220 4.19 1.24 6.89
CA SER A 220 4.79 2.37 6.15
C SER A 220 6.12 2.85 6.75
N SER A 221 6.48 2.40 7.96
CA SER A 221 7.74 2.74 8.62
C SER A 221 8.94 1.92 8.09
N THR A 222 10.16 2.34 8.46
CA THR A 222 11.40 1.60 8.16
C THR A 222 11.35 0.15 8.66
N TRP A 223 10.75 -0.10 9.82
CA TRP A 223 10.61 -1.46 10.36
C TRP A 223 9.69 -2.34 9.49
N GLY A 224 8.62 -1.76 8.96
CA GLY A 224 7.75 -2.42 7.98
C GLY A 224 8.50 -2.76 6.70
N GLN A 225 9.27 -1.81 6.16
CA GLN A 225 10.09 -2.03 4.96
C GLN A 225 11.14 -3.13 5.16
N LEU A 226 11.82 -3.16 6.32
CA LEU A 226 12.76 -4.23 6.66
C LEU A 226 12.07 -5.59 6.79
N LEU A 227 10.86 -5.64 7.36
CA LEU A 227 10.05 -6.86 7.42
C LEU A 227 9.70 -7.39 6.02
N PHE A 228 9.34 -6.52 5.08
CA PHE A 228 9.08 -6.92 3.69
C PHE A 228 10.34 -7.40 2.97
N THR A 229 11.48 -6.79 3.26
CA THR A 229 12.77 -7.08 2.63
C THR A 229 13.38 -8.39 3.14
N PHE A 230 13.41 -8.59 4.46
CA PHE A 230 14.10 -9.69 5.12
C PHE A 230 13.18 -10.47 6.08
N PRO A 231 12.06 -11.05 5.60
CA PRO A 231 11.03 -11.62 6.47
C PRO A 231 11.55 -12.74 7.38
N LYS A 232 12.46 -13.59 6.87
CA LYS A 232 13.04 -14.70 7.64
C LYS A 232 13.88 -14.22 8.82
N ILE A 233 14.69 -13.19 8.61
CA ILE A 233 15.55 -12.62 9.66
C ILE A 233 14.69 -11.85 10.66
N MET A 234 13.79 -10.99 10.14
CA MET A 234 12.94 -10.13 10.96
C MET A 234 11.96 -10.91 11.86
N ARG A 235 11.66 -12.18 11.55
CA ARG A 235 10.90 -13.06 12.44
C ARG A 235 11.60 -13.31 13.79
N HIS A 236 12.93 -13.31 13.80
CA HIS A 236 13.74 -13.58 15.00
C HIS A 236 14.21 -12.30 15.70
N VAL A 237 14.14 -11.16 15.03
CA VAL A 237 14.58 -9.87 15.59
C VAL A 237 13.44 -9.26 16.43
N PRO A 238 13.69 -8.88 17.70
CA PRO A 238 12.73 -8.10 18.48
C PRO A 238 12.58 -6.70 17.90
N GLY A 239 11.34 -6.20 17.83
CA GLY A 239 11.08 -4.88 17.28
C GLY A 239 9.58 -4.57 17.12
N PRO A 240 9.25 -3.32 16.77
CA PRO A 240 7.87 -2.85 16.67
C PRO A 240 7.10 -3.54 15.54
N HIS A 241 7.78 -4.10 14.53
CA HIS A 241 7.15 -4.88 13.46
C HIS A 241 6.43 -6.14 13.96
N GLN A 242 6.81 -6.70 15.13
CA GLN A 242 6.11 -7.82 15.73
C GLN A 242 4.68 -7.46 16.16
N GLN A 243 4.42 -6.18 16.43
CA GLN A 243 3.08 -5.68 16.78
C GLN A 243 2.10 -5.84 15.62
N ILE A 244 2.58 -5.79 14.36
CA ILE A 244 1.75 -5.98 13.16
C ILE A 244 1.01 -7.33 13.25
N TYR A 245 1.73 -8.38 13.62
CA TYR A 245 1.15 -9.72 13.76
C TYR A 245 0.12 -9.80 14.89
N LYS A 246 0.45 -9.27 16.07
CA LYS A 246 -0.47 -9.22 17.22
C LYS A 246 -1.75 -8.48 16.88
N ASN A 247 -1.63 -7.37 16.16
CA ASN A 247 -2.76 -6.58 15.71
C ASN A 247 -3.64 -7.35 14.72
N TYR A 248 -3.05 -8.07 13.75
CA TYR A 248 -3.82 -8.91 12.83
C TYR A 248 -4.57 -10.04 13.53
N LEU A 249 -3.99 -10.65 14.57
CA LEU A 249 -4.70 -11.66 15.37
C LEU A 249 -5.92 -11.08 16.07
N LYS A 250 -5.78 -9.91 16.72
CA LYS A 250 -6.91 -9.21 17.36
C LYS A 250 -7.99 -8.78 16.36
N LEU A 251 -7.60 -8.34 15.17
CA LEU A 251 -8.53 -8.03 14.08
C LEU A 251 -9.32 -9.28 13.66
N ALA A 252 -8.66 -10.42 13.56
CA ALA A 252 -9.30 -11.68 13.21
C ALA A 252 -10.28 -12.17 14.28
N GLU A 253 -9.93 -11.99 15.55
CA GLU A 253 -10.80 -12.27 16.69
C GLU A 253 -12.05 -11.40 16.64
N PHE A 254 -11.90 -10.08 16.43
CA PHE A 254 -13.03 -9.16 16.29
C PHE A 254 -13.99 -9.57 15.16
N VAL A 255 -13.45 -9.92 13.99
CA VAL A 255 -14.26 -10.40 12.86
C VAL A 255 -14.90 -11.76 13.18
N GLY A 256 -14.17 -12.65 13.85
CA GLY A 256 -14.64 -13.96 14.28
C GLY A 256 -15.83 -13.88 15.25
N GLU A 257 -15.73 -13.04 16.29
CA GLU A 257 -16.84 -12.77 17.22
C GLU A 257 -18.10 -12.34 16.48
N ARG A 258 -17.96 -11.43 15.51
CA ARG A 258 -19.11 -10.93 14.75
C ARG A 258 -19.68 -11.97 13.79
N LEU A 259 -18.84 -12.82 13.20
CA LEU A 259 -19.28 -13.94 12.36
C LEU A 259 -20.10 -14.95 13.16
N GLU A 260 -19.71 -15.24 14.40
CA GLU A 260 -20.46 -16.15 15.28
C GLU A 260 -21.80 -15.55 15.72
N MET A 261 -21.86 -14.25 16.01
CA MET A 261 -23.13 -13.54 16.27
C MET A 261 -24.07 -13.60 15.05
N ASN A 262 -23.53 -13.40 13.84
CA ASN A 262 -24.32 -13.47 12.61
C ASN A 262 -24.77 -14.91 12.28
N ARG A 263 -23.98 -15.93 12.64
CA ARG A 263 -24.32 -17.36 12.48
C ARG A 263 -25.49 -17.79 13.34
N GLN A 264 -25.65 -17.23 14.54
CA GLN A 264 -26.78 -17.50 15.43
C GLN A 264 -28.12 -17.00 14.86
N THR A 265 -28.08 -16.13 13.85
CA THR A 265 -29.25 -15.58 13.15
C THR A 265 -29.38 -16.07 11.69
N LEU A 266 -28.57 -17.04 11.27
CA LEU A 266 -28.46 -17.47 9.87
C LEU A 266 -29.48 -18.57 9.53
N ASP A 267 -30.28 -18.35 8.49
CA ASP A 267 -31.13 -19.37 7.83
C ASP A 267 -30.28 -20.31 6.93
N PRO A 268 -30.24 -21.64 7.18
CA PRO A 268 -29.33 -22.59 6.51
C PRO A 268 -29.70 -23.07 5.09
N SER A 269 -30.72 -22.54 4.42
CA SER A 269 -31.32 -23.20 3.24
C SER A 269 -30.56 -23.15 1.89
N ALA A 270 -29.25 -22.84 1.84
CA ALA A 270 -28.47 -22.95 0.58
C ALA A 270 -26.93 -23.05 0.73
N PRO A 271 -26.35 -24.26 0.83
CA PRO A 271 -24.90 -24.45 0.77
C PRO A 271 -24.39 -24.54 -0.68
N ARG A 272 -23.22 -23.96 -0.97
CA ARG A 272 -22.48 -24.11 -2.24
C ARG A 272 -21.00 -24.19 -1.95
N ASP A 273 -20.46 -25.41 -1.96
CA ASP A 273 -19.01 -25.60 -1.96
C ASP A 273 -18.56 -26.31 -3.24
N PHE A 274 -17.52 -25.73 -3.83
CA PHE A 274 -16.76 -26.24 -4.96
C PHE A 274 -15.30 -26.27 -4.49
N ILE A 275 -14.96 -27.28 -3.68
CA ILE A 275 -13.60 -27.46 -3.13
C ILE A 275 -12.72 -28.36 -4.03
N ASP A 276 -13.25 -28.98 -5.08
CA ASP A 276 -12.50 -29.97 -5.86
C ASP A 276 -11.99 -29.49 -7.24
N CYS A 277 -11.42 -28.28 -7.33
CA CYS A 277 -10.77 -27.84 -8.59
C CYS A 277 -9.44 -27.10 -8.41
N PHE A 278 -8.68 -27.38 -7.34
CA PHE A 278 -7.58 -26.49 -6.93
C PHE A 278 -6.18 -27.10 -6.85
N LEU A 279 -5.73 -27.74 -7.92
CA LEU A 279 -4.30 -27.98 -8.12
C LEU A 279 -3.90 -27.57 -9.54
N THR A 280 -2.73 -26.96 -9.66
CA THR A 280 -1.95 -26.71 -10.90
C THR A 280 -2.01 -25.29 -11.50
N LYS A 281 -1.35 -24.31 -10.85
CA LYS A 281 -0.40 -23.35 -11.48
C LYS A 281 0.12 -22.33 -10.47
N ILE A 282 1.21 -22.69 -9.80
CA ILE A 282 2.15 -21.75 -9.17
C ILE A 282 3.34 -21.75 -10.12
N GLN A 283 3.32 -20.91 -11.15
CA GLN A 283 4.45 -20.81 -12.06
C GLN A 283 4.80 -19.35 -12.31
N GLN A 284 5.95 -19.00 -11.72
CA GLN A 284 6.86 -17.90 -12.04
C GLN A 284 6.46 -16.53 -11.45
N ASP A 285 6.65 -16.40 -10.14
CA ASP A 285 6.53 -15.14 -9.40
C ASP A 285 7.80 -14.29 -9.58
N LEU A 286 7.82 -13.45 -10.61
CA LEU A 286 8.61 -12.24 -10.59
C LEU A 286 7.76 -11.14 -9.94
N ASN A 287 8.24 -10.55 -8.85
CA ASN A 287 7.52 -9.45 -8.21
C ASN A 287 7.55 -8.24 -9.15
N ILE A 288 6.38 -7.74 -9.50
CA ILE A 288 6.25 -6.53 -10.32
C ILE A 288 5.65 -5.44 -9.44
N ILE A 289 6.32 -4.29 -9.43
CA ILE A 289 5.92 -3.11 -8.67
C ILE A 289 5.40 -2.07 -9.67
N PRO A 290 4.08 -1.95 -9.86
CA PRO A 290 3.50 -0.84 -10.61
C PRO A 290 3.59 0.42 -9.76
N LEU A 291 4.50 1.33 -10.11
CA LEU A 291 4.74 2.55 -9.35
C LEU A 291 3.70 3.62 -9.72
N LEU A 292 2.44 3.43 -9.28
CA LEU A 292 1.27 4.20 -9.70
C LEU A 292 1.42 5.73 -9.56
N CYS A 293 2.20 6.21 -8.59
CA CYS A 293 2.47 7.63 -8.44
C CYS A 293 3.11 8.23 -9.70
N THR A 294 3.96 7.49 -10.42
CA THR A 294 4.62 7.98 -11.64
C THR A 294 3.65 8.28 -12.78
N SER A 295 2.49 7.62 -12.84
CA SER A 295 1.42 7.96 -13.78
C SER A 295 0.75 9.29 -13.40
N GLN A 296 0.58 9.53 -12.10
CA GLN A 296 -0.08 10.74 -11.57
C GLN A 296 0.85 11.97 -11.60
N PHE A 297 2.16 11.75 -11.66
CA PHE A 297 3.18 12.79 -11.81
C PHE A 297 3.78 12.81 -13.24
N ASP A 298 3.12 12.20 -14.23
CA ASP A 298 3.65 12.09 -15.60
C ASP A 298 3.53 13.44 -16.33
N PRO A 299 4.64 14.11 -16.70
CA PRO A 299 4.61 15.41 -17.37
C PRO A 299 4.03 15.35 -18.80
N THR A 300 3.91 14.16 -19.39
CA THR A 300 3.22 14.00 -20.68
C THR A 300 1.70 14.01 -20.53
N GLN A 301 1.18 13.79 -19.31
CA GLN A 301 -0.24 13.71 -19.00
C GLN A 301 -0.74 14.91 -18.18
N PHE A 302 0.14 15.59 -17.45
CA PHE A 302 -0.16 16.73 -16.59
C PHE A 302 0.84 17.86 -16.85
N LYS A 303 0.35 19.11 -17.00
CA LYS A 303 1.19 20.28 -17.37
C LYS A 303 2.22 20.64 -16.29
N ASN A 304 1.82 20.54 -15.03
CA ASN A 304 2.57 20.90 -13.82
C ASN A 304 2.33 19.80 -12.77
N PRO A 305 2.86 18.57 -12.98
CA PRO A 305 2.51 17.38 -12.20
C PRO A 305 2.85 17.49 -10.71
N ASP A 306 3.87 18.26 -10.35
CA ASP A 306 4.30 18.44 -8.96
C ASP A 306 3.50 19.50 -8.20
N SER A 307 2.51 20.13 -8.83
CA SER A 307 1.66 21.16 -8.24
C SER A 307 0.21 20.70 -8.12
N PHE A 308 -0.46 21.09 -7.03
CA PHE A 308 -1.91 20.91 -6.93
C PHE A 308 -2.61 21.90 -7.89
N ASP A 309 -3.14 21.38 -8.99
CA ASP A 309 -3.80 22.17 -10.02
C ASP A 309 -5.08 21.49 -10.51
N PRO A 310 -6.27 21.98 -10.11
CA PRO A 310 -7.54 21.42 -10.58
C PRO A 310 -7.73 21.43 -12.10
N THR A 311 -7.02 22.30 -12.84
CA THR A 311 -7.13 22.38 -14.30
C THR A 311 -6.59 21.14 -15.02
N HIS A 312 -5.83 20.29 -14.32
CA HIS A 312 -5.47 18.94 -14.79
C HIS A 312 -6.68 18.07 -15.18
N PHE A 313 -7.85 18.38 -14.63
CA PHE A 313 -9.10 17.64 -14.85
C PHE A 313 -10.18 18.51 -15.50
N LEU A 314 -9.81 19.63 -16.13
CA LEU A 314 -10.74 20.52 -16.82
C LEU A 314 -10.41 20.60 -18.32
N ASP A 315 -11.44 20.65 -19.16
CA ASP A 315 -11.30 21.04 -20.57
C ASP A 315 -11.16 22.56 -20.72
N GLU A 316 -10.93 23.04 -21.94
CA GLU A 316 -10.77 24.47 -22.24
C GLU A 316 -12.03 25.31 -21.89
N SER A 317 -13.19 24.66 -21.77
CA SER A 317 -14.45 25.30 -21.35
C SER A 317 -14.69 25.23 -19.83
N GLY A 318 -13.74 24.69 -19.07
CA GLY A 318 -13.85 24.55 -17.61
C GLY A 318 -14.74 23.40 -17.16
N ARG A 319 -15.10 22.46 -18.04
CA ARG A 319 -15.87 21.26 -17.68
C ARG A 319 -14.96 20.13 -17.28
N PHE A 320 -15.45 19.25 -16.40
CA PHE A 320 -14.71 18.06 -16.00
C PHE A 320 -14.32 17.21 -17.21
N LYS A 321 -13.03 16.93 -17.32
CA LYS A 321 -12.43 16.01 -18.30
C LYS A 321 -11.69 14.92 -17.53
N ARG A 322 -12.13 13.68 -17.72
CA ARG A 322 -11.42 12.52 -17.19
C ARG A 322 -10.04 12.42 -17.84
N ASN A 323 -9.03 12.13 -17.03
CA ASN A 323 -7.69 11.79 -17.49
C ASN A 323 -7.40 10.32 -17.14
N ASP A 324 -7.13 9.49 -18.13
CA ASP A 324 -6.88 8.06 -17.94
C ASP A 324 -5.55 7.78 -17.21
N ALA A 325 -4.65 8.76 -17.13
CA ALA A 325 -3.44 8.70 -16.32
C ALA A 325 -3.72 8.80 -14.80
N PHE A 326 -4.95 9.17 -14.42
CA PHE A 326 -5.40 9.11 -13.04
C PHE A 326 -5.69 7.66 -12.62
N MET A 327 -4.63 6.96 -12.20
CA MET A 327 -4.66 5.55 -11.76
C MET A 327 -4.56 5.39 -10.23
N ALA A 328 -5.19 6.30 -9.46
CA ALA A 328 -5.14 6.25 -7.98
C ALA A 328 -5.70 4.95 -7.39
N PHE A 329 -6.62 4.29 -8.10
CA PHE A 329 -7.23 3.02 -7.72
C PHE A 329 -6.60 1.81 -8.45
N SER A 330 -5.40 1.98 -9.02
CA SER A 330 -4.79 1.04 -9.96
C SER A 330 -5.64 0.86 -11.23
N ALA A 331 -5.39 -0.20 -12.01
CA ALA A 331 -6.12 -0.53 -13.23
C ALA A 331 -6.22 -2.06 -13.44
N GLY A 332 -7.00 -2.47 -14.43
CA GLY A 332 -7.06 -3.86 -14.88
C GLY A 332 -7.75 -4.84 -13.94
N LYS A 333 -7.34 -6.12 -13.98
CA LYS A 333 -7.98 -7.23 -13.24
C LYS A 333 -7.90 -7.03 -11.72
N ARG A 334 -6.95 -6.24 -11.23
CA ARG A 334 -6.68 -5.95 -9.81
C ARG A 334 -7.08 -4.52 -9.39
N VAL A 335 -7.83 -3.78 -10.22
CA VAL A 335 -8.38 -2.45 -9.86
C VAL A 335 -9.08 -2.48 -8.49
N CYS A 336 -9.01 -1.39 -7.73
CA CYS A 336 -9.56 -1.33 -6.39
C CYS A 336 -11.03 -1.81 -6.36
N LEU A 337 -11.33 -2.79 -5.51
CA LEU A 337 -12.69 -3.31 -5.36
C LEU A 337 -13.66 -2.22 -4.88
N GLY A 338 -13.15 -1.27 -4.08
CA GLY A 338 -13.93 -0.20 -3.48
C GLY A 338 -13.88 1.14 -4.22
N GLU A 339 -13.36 1.22 -5.45
CA GLU A 339 -13.20 2.49 -6.20
C GLU A 339 -14.50 3.31 -6.21
N GLY A 340 -15.61 2.72 -6.64
CA GLY A 340 -16.88 3.43 -6.72
C GLY A 340 -17.42 3.91 -5.36
N LEU A 341 -17.12 3.18 -4.29
CA LEU A 341 -17.48 3.60 -2.93
C LEU A 341 -16.62 4.79 -2.50
N ALA A 342 -15.30 4.69 -2.65
CA ALA A 342 -14.36 5.71 -2.24
C ALA A 342 -14.58 7.04 -2.99
N VAL A 343 -14.84 7.00 -4.30
CA VAL A 343 -15.12 8.22 -5.09
C VAL A 343 -16.39 8.91 -4.60
N MET A 344 -17.46 8.15 -4.35
CA MET A 344 -18.72 8.70 -3.84
C MET A 344 -18.57 9.25 -2.42
N GLU A 345 -17.85 8.53 -1.56
CA GLU A 345 -17.54 8.94 -0.19
C GLU A 345 -16.75 10.26 -0.17
N LEU A 346 -15.66 10.34 -0.94
CA LEU A 346 -14.85 11.55 -1.05
C LEU A 346 -15.68 12.74 -1.53
N PHE A 347 -16.52 12.56 -2.55
CA PHE A 347 -17.39 13.62 -3.04
C PHE A 347 -18.38 14.07 -1.96
N LEU A 348 -19.17 13.15 -1.41
CA LEU A 348 -20.23 13.48 -0.45
C LEU A 348 -19.67 14.09 0.83
N PHE A 349 -18.60 13.53 1.41
CA PHE A 349 -18.00 14.06 2.63
C PHE A 349 -17.41 15.43 2.38
N LEU A 350 -16.61 15.61 1.32
CA LEU A 350 -16.02 16.90 1.01
C LEU A 350 -17.09 17.98 0.77
N THR A 351 -18.10 17.70 -0.06
CA THR A 351 -19.16 18.68 -0.33
C THR A 351 -19.98 18.98 0.91
N THR A 352 -20.28 17.98 1.75
CA THR A 352 -21.08 18.19 2.98
C THR A 352 -20.31 19.03 4.00
N ILE A 353 -19.01 18.78 4.16
CA ILE A 353 -18.14 19.59 5.03
C ILE A 353 -18.08 21.03 4.52
N LEU A 354 -17.82 21.24 3.23
CA LEU A 354 -17.70 22.59 2.64
C LEU A 354 -19.02 23.36 2.58
N GLN A 355 -20.17 22.67 2.54
CA GLN A 355 -21.49 23.28 2.65
C GLN A 355 -21.79 23.78 4.07
N ASN A 356 -21.30 23.07 5.09
CA ASN A 356 -21.59 23.39 6.49
C ASN A 356 -20.54 24.27 7.16
N PHE A 357 -19.31 24.32 6.63
CA PHE A 357 -18.18 24.98 7.29
C PHE A 357 -17.27 25.74 6.32
N ARG A 358 -16.54 26.71 6.88
CA ARG A 358 -15.34 27.31 6.31
C ARG A 358 -14.12 26.73 7.03
N LEU A 359 -13.13 26.27 6.28
CA LEU A 359 -11.88 25.78 6.83
C LEU A 359 -10.96 26.98 7.10
N LYS A 360 -10.52 27.13 8.35
CA LYS A 360 -9.56 28.17 8.74
C LYS A 360 -8.25 27.51 9.19
N PRO A 361 -7.15 27.63 8.41
CA PRO A 361 -5.86 27.10 8.82
C PRO A 361 -5.31 27.88 10.04
N LEU A 362 -4.38 27.26 10.77
CA LEU A 362 -3.68 27.91 11.89
C LEU A 362 -2.41 28.66 11.45
N ALA A 363 -1.87 28.28 10.29
CA ALA A 363 -0.74 28.95 9.63
C ALA A 363 -1.23 29.68 8.39
N GLU A 364 -0.44 30.62 7.89
CA GLU A 364 -0.69 31.23 6.58
C GLU A 364 -0.65 30.16 5.49
N PRO A 365 -1.55 30.20 4.48
CA PRO A 365 -1.63 29.15 3.47
C PRO A 365 -0.32 28.84 2.74
N GLN A 366 0.54 29.84 2.55
CA GLN A 366 1.84 29.72 1.90
C GLN A 366 2.88 28.94 2.73
N ASP A 367 2.69 28.84 4.05
CA ASP A 367 3.59 28.16 4.98
C ASP A 367 3.15 26.72 5.25
N ILE A 368 2.06 26.26 4.64
CA ILE A 368 1.56 24.89 4.82
C ILE A 368 2.43 23.92 4.02
N ASP A 369 3.25 23.15 4.75
CA ASP A 369 4.05 22.07 4.17
C ASP A 369 3.18 20.83 3.90
N ILE A 370 2.89 20.58 2.63
CA ILE A 370 2.13 19.42 2.15
C ILE A 370 3.02 18.20 1.85
N THR A 371 4.32 18.27 2.12
CA THR A 371 5.20 17.10 1.95
C THR A 371 4.81 16.00 2.94
N PRO A 372 4.78 14.73 2.51
CA PRO A 372 4.46 13.62 3.40
C PRO A 372 5.55 13.44 4.46
N GLU A 373 5.14 13.06 5.67
CA GLU A 373 6.05 12.73 6.77
C GLU A 373 6.86 11.46 6.44
N SER A 374 6.24 10.48 5.77
CA SER A 374 6.91 9.27 5.30
C SER A 374 6.25 8.72 4.04
N THR A 375 7.06 8.07 3.19
CA THR A 375 6.57 7.41 1.96
C THR A 375 7.06 5.96 1.90
N GLY A 376 6.14 5.04 2.14
CA GLY A 376 6.40 3.60 2.13
C GLY A 376 5.35 2.88 1.27
N LEU A 377 4.53 2.03 1.91
CA LEU A 377 3.37 1.42 1.23
C LEU A 377 2.32 2.46 0.80
N GLY A 378 2.24 3.56 1.54
CA GLY A 378 1.50 4.77 1.18
C GLY A 378 2.23 6.03 1.65
N SER A 379 1.63 7.19 1.38
CA SER A 379 2.13 8.49 1.84
C SER A 379 1.38 8.90 3.11
N ILE A 380 2.11 9.17 4.18
CA ILE A 380 1.54 9.62 5.46
C ILE A 380 1.59 11.15 5.49
N PRO A 381 0.45 11.86 5.63
CA PRO A 381 0.46 13.30 5.79
C PRO A 381 1.06 13.68 7.15
N ARG A 382 1.68 14.86 7.22
CA ARG A 382 2.12 15.44 8.50
C ARG A 382 0.89 15.69 9.39
N PRO A 383 0.99 15.51 10.72
CA PRO A 383 -0.07 15.93 11.63
C PRO A 383 -0.38 17.42 11.46
N TYR A 384 -1.66 17.76 11.41
CA TYR A 384 -2.11 19.13 11.23
C TYR A 384 -3.37 19.41 12.06
N GLN A 385 -3.57 20.69 12.37
CA GLN A 385 -4.76 21.18 13.04
C GLN A 385 -5.32 22.37 12.27
N PHE A 386 -6.63 22.53 12.34
CA PHE A 386 -7.33 23.68 11.77
C PHE A 386 -8.66 23.91 12.51
N CYS A 387 -9.29 25.05 12.22
CA CYS A 387 -10.60 25.40 12.75
C CYS A 387 -11.68 25.16 11.68
N LEU A 388 -12.83 24.64 12.09
CA LEU A 388 -14.05 24.62 11.28
C LEU A 388 -15.03 25.68 11.78
N LEU A 389 -15.24 26.71 10.97
CA LEU A 389 -16.19 27.78 11.28
C LEU A 389 -17.54 27.47 10.62
N PRO A 390 -18.65 27.35 11.37
CA PRO A 390 -19.97 27.12 10.78
C PRO A 390 -20.31 28.18 9.70
N ARG A 391 -20.97 27.75 8.63
CA ARG A 391 -21.48 28.62 7.56
C ARG A 391 -22.86 29.17 7.84
#